data_AF-A0AAQ4ERT2-F1
#
_entry.id   AF-A0AAQ4ERT2-F1
#
_cell.length_a   1.000
_cell.length_b   1.000
_cell.length_c   1.000
_cell.angle_alpha   90.00
_cell.angle_beta   90.00
_cell.angle_gamma   90.00
#
_symmetry.space_group_name_H-M   'P 1'
#
loop_
_entity.id
_entity.type
_entity.pdbx_description
1 polymer ?
#
loop_
_entity_poly.entity_id
_entity_poly.type
_entity_poly.pdbx_seq_one_letter_code
_entity_poly.pdbx_strand_id
1 'polypeptide(L)'
;MASVSEKRMLVGFDDLGIPDWTPVEFLTFSREIKLCSLCGVVSPTTASVACKHVLCSFCFRQQEEGPTIVCPLDKVRCTPST
;
A
#
# COMPACT_ATOMS: atom_id res chain seq x y z
N MET A 1 19.15 18.50 -2.12
CA MET A 1 18.22 17.43 -2.55
C MET A 1 17.07 17.46 -1.56
N ALA A 2 15.87 17.87 -1.98
CA ALA A 2 14.74 18.00 -1.06
C ALA A 2 14.35 16.61 -0.54
N SER A 3 14.39 16.43 0.78
CA SER A 3 13.88 15.23 1.44
C SER A 3 12.36 15.23 1.27
N VAL A 4 11.84 14.38 0.39
CA VAL A 4 10.40 14.18 0.26
C VAL A 4 9.95 13.49 1.53
N SER A 5 9.37 14.26 2.45
CA SER A 5 8.76 13.73 3.67
C SER A 5 7.51 12.95 3.27
N GLU A 6 7.66 11.64 3.09
CA GLU A 6 6.56 10.74 2.76
C GLU A 6 5.60 10.66 3.96
N LYS A 7 4.53 11.48 3.93
CA LYS A 7 3.47 11.42 4.93
C LYS A 7 2.65 10.15 4.72
N ARG A 8 2.64 9.27 5.72
CA ARG A 8 1.89 8.01 5.73
C ARG A 8 0.88 8.04 6.88
N MET A 9 -0.32 7.50 6.64
CA MET A 9 -1.45 7.54 7.58
C MET A 9 -1.79 6.12 8.05
N LEU A 10 -2.22 6.01 9.30
CA LEU A 10 -2.51 4.74 9.99
C LEU A 10 -4.02 4.57 10.15
N VAL A 11 -4.60 3.52 9.57
CA VAL A 11 -6.05 3.23 9.67
C VAL A 11 -6.31 2.02 10.57
N GLY A 12 -7.42 2.03 11.32
CA GLY A 12 -7.93 0.91 12.13
C GLY A 12 -7.48 0.90 13.60
N PHE A 13 -7.25 2.08 14.18
CA PHE A 13 -6.82 2.26 15.58
C PHE A 13 -7.84 3.06 16.40
N ASP A 14 -9.06 3.21 15.88
CA ASP A 14 -10.19 3.90 16.49
C ASP A 14 -10.56 3.32 17.86
N ASP A 15 -10.46 1.99 18.04
CA ASP A 15 -10.67 1.31 19.31
C ASP A 15 -9.67 1.72 20.42
N LEU A 16 -8.51 2.26 20.04
CA LEU A 16 -7.49 2.78 20.96
C LEU A 16 -7.58 4.29 21.15
N GLY A 17 -8.61 4.94 20.61
CA GLY A 17 -8.80 6.39 20.67
C GLY A 17 -7.86 7.18 19.76
N ILE A 18 -7.23 6.53 18.77
CA ILE A 18 -6.31 7.15 17.82
C ILE A 18 -7.06 7.37 16.50
N PRO A 19 -7.28 8.62 16.07
CA PRO A 19 -7.92 8.88 14.78
C PRO A 19 -7.11 8.32 13.61
N ASP A 20 -7.79 7.77 12.60
CA ASP A 20 -7.19 7.18 11.39
C ASP A 20 -6.28 8.12 10.57
N TRP A 21 -6.40 9.42 10.80
CA TRP A 21 -5.58 10.45 10.13
C TRP A 21 -4.40 10.91 10.98
N THR A 22 -4.15 10.27 12.12
CA THR A 22 -3.02 10.61 13.00
C THR A 22 -1.72 10.26 12.29
N PRO A 23 -0.83 11.23 12.03
CA PRO A 23 0.49 10.95 11.47
C PRO A 23 1.27 10.12 12.48
N VAL A 24 1.86 9.02 12.03
CA VAL A 24 2.71 8.16 12.86
C VAL A 24 4.11 8.09 12.28
N GLU A 25 5.10 8.01 13.17
CA GLU A 25 6.48 7.72 12.81
C GLU A 25 6.79 6.26 13.18
N PHE A 26 7.31 5.49 12.22
CA PHE A 26 7.73 4.12 12.48
C PHE A 26 9.05 4.14 13.24
N LEU A 27 9.06 3.72 14.51
CA LEU A 27 10.27 3.62 15.34
C LEU A 27 11.29 2.63 14.75
N THR A 28 10.82 1.59 14.07
CA THR A 28 11.65 0.63 13.35
C THR A 28 10.99 0.23 12.04
N PHE A 29 11.71 0.39 10.93
CA PHE A 29 11.29 -0.13 9.64
C PHE A 29 11.81 -1.57 9.48
N SER A 30 10.97 -2.58 9.77
CA SER A 30 11.28 -3.94 9.31
C SER A 30 11.12 -3.99 7.80
N ARG A 31 12.01 -4.70 7.09
CA ARG A 31 11.88 -4.95 5.63
C ARG A 31 10.60 -5.72 5.28
N GLU A 32 9.96 -6.32 6.28
CA GLU A 32 8.74 -7.09 6.15
C GLU A 32 7.49 -6.18 6.13
N ILE A 33 7.59 -4.96 6.65
CA ILE A 33 6.49 -3.99 6.63
C ILE A 33 6.44 -3.38 5.23
N LYS A 34 5.49 -3.85 4.42
CA LYS A 34 5.22 -3.31 3.10
C LYS A 34 4.04 -2.36 3.14
N LEU A 35 4.21 -1.22 2.49
CA LEU A 35 3.17 -0.22 2.34
C LEU A 35 2.50 -0.34 0.99
N CYS A 36 1.22 -0.02 0.94
CA CYS A 36 0.56 0.20 -0.33
C CYS A 36 1.24 1.38 -1.04
N SER A 37 1.83 1.12 -2.21
CA SER A 37 2.45 2.13 -3.06
C SER A 37 1.44 3.16 -3.59
N LEU A 38 0.14 2.87 -3.55
CA LEU A 38 -0.91 3.79 -4.00
C LEU A 38 -1.42 4.73 -2.89
N CYS A 39 -1.73 4.19 -1.70
CA CYS A 39 -2.35 4.97 -0.62
C CYS A 39 -1.49 5.15 0.63
N GLY A 40 -0.30 4.54 0.68
CA GLY A 40 0.65 4.69 1.79
C GLY A 40 0.26 3.98 3.08
N VAL A 41 -0.81 3.18 3.07
CA VAL A 41 -1.31 2.44 4.25
C VAL A 41 -0.51 1.15 4.46
N VAL A 42 -0.18 0.84 5.72
CA VAL A 42 0.28 -0.50 6.14
C VAL A 42 -0.94 -1.42 6.19
N SER A 43 -0.89 -2.52 5.46
CA SER A 43 -1.96 -3.53 5.48
C SER A 43 -1.39 -4.88 5.92
N PRO A 44 -2.11 -5.67 6.74
CA PRO A 44 -1.67 -7.01 7.12
C PRO A 44 -1.54 -7.94 5.91
N THR A 45 -2.31 -7.68 4.84
CA THR A 45 -2.26 -8.43 3.59
C THR A 45 -1.94 -7.49 2.44
N THR A 46 -0.91 -7.83 1.67
CA THR A 46 -0.50 -7.06 0.50
C THR A 46 -0.26 -7.97 -0.70
N ALA A 47 -0.48 -7.42 -1.90
CA ALA A 47 -0.18 -8.07 -3.15
C ALA A 47 0.95 -7.32 -3.86
N SER A 48 1.95 -8.05 -4.34
CA SER A 48 2.98 -7.49 -5.23
C SER A 48 2.57 -7.73 -6.67
N VAL A 49 2.54 -6.69 -7.49
CA VAL A 49 2.31 -6.81 -8.93
C VAL A 49 3.64 -6.98 -9.69
N ALA A 50 3.60 -7.32 -10.98
CA ALA A 50 4.78 -7.66 -11.77
C ALA A 50 5.81 -6.51 -11.87
N CYS A 51 5.35 -5.26 -11.85
CA CYS A 51 6.23 -4.08 -11.78
C CYS A 51 6.81 -3.81 -10.37
N LYS A 52 6.63 -4.74 -9.41
CA LYS A 52 7.14 -4.72 -8.02
C LYS A 52 6.48 -3.68 -7.10
N HIS A 53 5.47 -2.96 -7.57
CA HIS A 53 4.62 -2.17 -6.69
C HIS A 53 3.81 -3.07 -5.76
N VAL A 54 3.59 -2.60 -4.54
CA VAL A 54 2.82 -3.31 -3.52
C VAL A 54 1.49 -2.61 -3.33
N LEU A 55 0.38 -3.35 -3.31
CA LEU A 55 -0.95 -2.82 -3.07
C LEU A 55 -1.56 -3.48 -1.82
N CYS A 56 -2.29 -2.71 -1.01
CA CYS A 56 -3.16 -3.30 0.01
C CYS A 56 -4.34 -4.01 -0.66
N SER A 57 -4.98 -4.95 0.04
CA SER A 57 -6.11 -5.73 -0.49
C SER A 57 -7.23 -4.87 -1.08
N PHE A 58 -7.52 -3.72 -0.46
CA PHE A 58 -8.55 -2.80 -0.94
C PHE A 58 -8.17 -2.17 -2.29
N CYS A 59 -6.97 -1.60 -2.40
CA CYS A 59 -6.49 -1.00 -3.65
C CYS A 59 -6.29 -2.06 -4.74
N PHE A 60 -5.82 -3.25 -4.39
CA PHE A 60 -5.67 -4.36 -5.34
C PHE A 60 -7.03 -4.72 -5.96
N ARG A 61 -8.05 -4.97 -5.14
CA ARG A 61 -9.40 -5.36 -5.59
C ARG A 61 -10.09 -4.29 -6.44
N GLN A 62 -9.83 -3.01 -6.18
CA GLN A 62 -10.35 -1.93 -7.02
C GLN A 62 -9.68 -1.83 -8.40
N GLN A 63 -8.53 -2.46 -8.61
CA GLN A 63 -7.81 -2.48 -9.88
C GLN A 63 -7.96 -3.82 -10.63
N GLU A 64 -8.65 -4.79 -10.04
CA GLU A 64 -8.96 -6.06 -10.70
C GLU A 64 -10.01 -5.84 -11.80
N GLU A 65 -9.57 -5.88 -13.05
CA GLU A 65 -10.44 -5.98 -14.22
C GLU A 65 -10.40 -7.44 -14.73
N GLY A 66 -11.15 -8.32 -14.05
CA GLY A 66 -11.17 -9.75 -14.35
C GLY A 66 -9.85 -10.44 -13.96
N PRO A 67 -9.24 -11.28 -14.82
CA PRO A 67 -8.02 -12.03 -14.47
C PRO A 67 -6.74 -11.17 -14.55
N THR A 68 -6.84 -9.90 -14.94
CA THR A 68 -5.69 -9.02 -15.13
C THR A 68 -5.77 -7.83 -14.19
N ILE A 69 -4.63 -7.51 -13.60
CA ILE A 69 -4.44 -6.26 -12.86
C ILE A 69 -3.57 -5.31 -13.67
N VAL A 70 -4.06 -4.09 -13.85
CA VAL A 70 -3.24 -2.99 -14.36
C VAL A 70 -2.68 -2.25 -13.15
N CYS A 71 -1.36 -2.09 -13.09
CA CYS A 71 -0.77 -1.30 -12.02
C CYS A 71 -1.28 0.14 -12.11
N PRO A 72 -1.89 0.72 -11.05
CA PRO A 72 -2.41 2.09 -11.10
C PRO A 72 -1.31 3.15 -11.20
N LEU A 73 -0.07 2.79 -10.83
CA LEU A 73 1.08 3.70 -10.81
C LEU A 73 1.77 3.75 -12.18
N ASP A 74 2.14 2.58 -12.72
CA ASP A 74 2.88 2.50 -13.99
C ASP A 74 1.97 2.30 -15.22
N LYS A 75 0.69 1.98 -15.01
CA LYS A 75 -0.28 1.61 -16.07
C LYS A 75 0.17 0.41 -16.90
N VAL A 76 1.04 -0.43 -16.34
CA VAL A 76 1.51 -1.67 -16.98
C VAL A 76 0.56 -2.82 -16.63
N ARG A 77 0.13 -3.56 -17.66
CA ARG A 77 -0.65 -4.80 -17.49
C ARG A 77 0.23 -5.85 -16.82
N CYS A 78 -0.21 -6.35 -15.68
CA CYS A 78 0.43 -7.44 -14.99
C CYS A 78 -0.44 -8.68 -15.17
N THR A 79 0.12 -9.71 -15.81
CA THR A 79 -0.47 -11.05 -15.76
C THR A 79 -0.16 -11.63 -14.37
N PRO A 80 -1.14 -12.22 -13.66
CA PRO A 80 -0.82 -12.95 -12.43
C PRO A 80 0.10 -14.11 -12.79
N SER A 81 1.34 -14.08 -12.28
CA SER A 81 2.24 -15.23 -12.34
C SER A 81 1.63 -16.33 -11.46
N THR A 82 1.27 -17.44 -12.11
CA THR A 82 0.67 -18.66 -11.52
C THR A 82 1.55 -19.25 -10.43
#